data_AF-A0A7S4HCW3-F1
#
_entry.id   AF-A0A7S4HCW3-F1
#
_cell.length_a   1.000
_cell.length_b   1.000
_cell.length_c   1.000
_cell.angle_alpha   90.00
_cell.angle_beta   90.00
_cell.angle_gamma   90.00
#
_symmetry.space_group_name_H-M   'P 1'
#
loop_
_entity.id
_entity.type
_entity.pdbx_description
1 polymer ?
#
loop_
_entity_poly.entity_id
_entity_poly.type
_entity_poly.pdbx_seq_one_letter_code
_entity_poly.pdbx_strand_id
1 'polypeptide(L)'
;ICRNLEWQTCAAKGELPGQLTPTIRFARAPRTLDPTGSTGKPFGQCKGWVPPKRPSTGVYGYATDDIFYLEVCLFNQICSNGPQLFELEQDEAWECAFSEQRLRELQQILLEPIEVPPDATRCMHASGG
;
A
#
# COMPACT_ATOMS: atom_id res chain seq x y z
N ILE A 1 9.60 -5.77 3.89
CA ILE A 1 8.22 -6.00 3.41
C ILE A 1 7.45 -7.02 4.27
N CYS A 2 8.07 -8.11 4.73
CA CYS A 2 7.35 -9.20 5.42
C CYS A 2 6.59 -8.78 6.68
N ARG A 3 7.18 -7.90 7.52
CA ARG A 3 6.53 -7.44 8.75
C ARG A 3 5.37 -6.46 8.51
N ASN A 4 5.42 -5.69 7.42
CA ASN A 4 4.30 -4.83 7.02
C ASN A 4 3.11 -5.68 6.56
N LEU A 5 3.37 -6.75 5.80
CA LEU A 5 2.33 -7.68 5.35
C LEU A 5 1.66 -8.38 6.55
N GLU A 6 2.45 -8.86 7.50
CA GLU A 6 1.95 -9.43 8.76
C GLU A 6 1.06 -8.42 9.50
N TRP A 7 1.55 -7.19 9.72
CA TRP A 7 0.80 -6.17 10.44
C TRP A 7 -0.50 -5.78 9.75
N GLN A 8 -0.50 -5.62 8.43
CA GLN A 8 -1.73 -5.30 7.70
C GLN A 8 -2.72 -6.47 7.71
N THR A 9 -2.24 -7.71 7.67
CA THR A 9 -3.10 -8.90 7.83
C THR A 9 -3.71 -8.94 9.23
N CYS A 10 -2.94 -8.66 10.28
CA CYS A 10 -3.46 -8.55 11.64
C CYS A 10 -4.47 -7.39 11.76
N ALA A 11 -4.20 -6.24 11.12
CA ALA A 11 -5.10 -5.08 11.14
C ALA A 11 -6.47 -5.43 10.54
N ALA A 12 -6.45 -6.14 9.41
CA ALA A 12 -7.64 -6.62 8.70
C ALA A 12 -8.47 -7.60 9.55
N LYS A 13 -7.81 -8.39 10.40
CA LYS A 13 -8.44 -9.33 11.33
C LYS A 13 -8.89 -8.68 12.65
N GLY A 14 -8.49 -7.44 12.93
CA GLY A 14 -8.69 -6.84 14.25
C GLY A 14 -7.74 -7.35 15.33
N GLU A 15 -6.61 -7.93 14.94
CA GLU A 15 -5.67 -8.64 15.82
C GLU A 15 -4.37 -7.85 16.10
N LEU A 16 -4.26 -6.60 15.65
CA LEU A 16 -3.07 -5.81 15.98
C LEU A 16 -2.98 -5.56 17.50
N PRO A 17 -1.78 -5.63 18.09
CA PRO A 17 -1.59 -5.26 19.49
C PRO A 17 -2.08 -3.83 19.77
N GLY A 18 -3.03 -3.68 20.68
CA GLY A 18 -3.64 -2.38 21.03
C GLY A 18 -4.77 -1.93 20.10
N GLN A 19 -5.15 -2.72 19.10
CA GLN A 19 -6.33 -2.46 18.28
C GLN A 19 -7.59 -2.78 19.09
N LEU A 20 -8.35 -1.75 19.45
CA LEU A 20 -9.57 -1.90 20.24
C LEU A 20 -10.78 -2.31 19.40
N THR A 21 -10.76 -2.00 18.11
CA THR A 21 -11.85 -2.27 17.15
C THR A 21 -11.27 -2.78 15.83
N PRO A 22 -11.95 -3.69 15.10
CA PRO A 22 -11.51 -4.14 13.78
C PRO A 22 -11.62 -3.06 12.70
N THR A 23 -12.20 -1.90 13.05
CA THR A 23 -12.31 -0.74 12.17
C THR A 23 -10.96 -0.17 11.78
N ILE A 24 -10.82 0.07 10.48
CA ILE A 24 -9.70 0.75 9.84
C ILE A 24 -10.18 2.13 9.39
N ARG A 25 -9.32 3.14 9.53
CA ARG A 25 -9.54 4.50 9.05
C ARG A 25 -8.30 4.96 8.29
N PHE A 26 -8.52 5.48 7.08
CA PHE A 26 -7.41 5.97 6.27
C PHE A 26 -7.25 7.48 6.47
N ALA A 27 -6.03 7.90 6.81
CA ALA A 27 -5.67 9.32 6.90
C ALA A 27 -5.77 10.07 5.55
N ARG A 28 -5.88 9.32 4.45
CA ARG A 28 -6.12 9.81 3.09
C ARG A 28 -7.20 8.94 2.45
N ALA A 29 -8.12 9.54 1.71
CA ALA A 29 -9.18 8.79 1.03
C ALA A 29 -8.58 7.84 -0.04
N PRO A 30 -8.82 6.52 0.02
CA PRO A 30 -8.26 5.57 -0.95
C PRO A 30 -8.71 5.82 -2.39
N ARG A 31 -9.89 6.43 -2.58
CA ARG A 31 -10.39 6.89 -3.89
C ARG A 31 -9.47 7.85 -4.64
N THR A 32 -8.48 8.43 -3.95
CA THR A 32 -7.50 9.36 -4.55
C THR A 32 -6.32 8.64 -5.21
N LEU A 33 -6.25 7.31 -5.09
CA LEU A 33 -5.24 6.51 -5.77
C LEU A 33 -5.55 6.44 -7.26
N ASP A 34 -4.70 7.07 -8.07
CA ASP A 34 -4.74 6.98 -9.53
C ASP A 34 -3.34 6.60 -10.04
N PRO A 35 -3.14 5.35 -10.53
CA PRO A 35 -1.84 4.88 -11.01
C PRO A 35 -1.23 5.76 -12.12
N THR A 36 -2.04 6.51 -12.86
CA THR A 36 -1.58 7.43 -13.92
C THR A 36 -0.87 8.68 -13.35
N GLY A 37 -1.02 8.94 -12.05
CA GLY A 37 -0.43 10.09 -11.39
C GLY A 37 -1.20 11.40 -11.56
N SER A 38 -2.42 11.38 -12.12
CA SER A 38 -3.26 12.58 -12.30
C SER A 38 -3.53 13.32 -10.98
N THR A 39 -3.50 12.60 -9.86
CA THR A 39 -3.66 13.13 -8.49
C THR A 39 -2.35 13.65 -7.88
N GLY A 40 -1.29 13.77 -8.67
CA GLY A 40 0.03 14.22 -8.24
C GLY A 40 0.86 13.16 -7.49
N LYS A 41 0.37 11.90 -7.44
CA LYS A 41 0.98 10.79 -6.71
C LYS A 41 1.15 9.54 -7.60
N PRO A 42 2.00 9.60 -8.63
CA PRO A 42 2.24 8.46 -9.50
C PRO A 42 2.82 7.28 -8.71
N PHE A 43 2.30 6.08 -8.97
CA PHE A 43 2.83 4.83 -8.42
C PHE A 43 4.24 4.53 -8.97
N GLY A 44 5.11 3.96 -8.13
CA GLY A 44 6.43 3.47 -8.53
C GLY A 44 7.49 4.57 -8.68
N GLN A 45 7.25 5.77 -8.14
CA GLN A 45 8.14 6.92 -8.26
C GLN A 45 8.92 7.23 -6.97
N CYS A 46 8.78 6.41 -5.92
CA CYS A 46 9.45 6.59 -4.63
C CYS A 46 9.20 7.98 -4.00
N LYS A 47 8.03 8.56 -4.27
CA LYS A 47 7.63 9.90 -3.80
C LYS A 47 6.90 9.84 -2.46
N GLY A 48 6.89 10.97 -1.74
CA GLY A 48 6.12 11.13 -0.52
C GLY A 48 6.66 12.22 0.42
N TRP A 49 6.40 12.07 1.72
CA TRP A 49 6.75 13.08 2.72
C TRP A 49 8.27 13.27 2.85
N VAL A 50 8.70 14.52 3.00
CA VAL A 50 10.11 14.90 3.15
C VAL A 50 10.29 15.73 4.43
N PRO A 51 11.23 15.38 5.32
CA PRO A 51 11.47 16.16 6.54
C PRO A 51 12.01 17.57 6.22
N PRO A 52 11.69 18.58 7.04
CA PRO A 52 12.15 19.96 6.83
C PRO A 52 13.67 20.12 6.88
N LYS A 53 14.38 19.32 7.70
CA LYS A 53 15.85 19.28 7.76
C LYS A 53 16.34 18.05 7.02
N ARG A 54 16.76 18.22 5.76
CA ARG A 54 17.39 17.14 4.99
C ARG A 54 18.87 17.04 5.36
N PRO A 55 19.41 15.83 5.59
CA PRO A 55 20.84 15.59 5.51
C PRO A 55 21.36 16.00 4.14
N SER A 56 22.55 16.59 4.06
CA SER A 56 23.14 17.09 2.81
C SER A 56 23.51 15.99 1.80
N THR A 57 23.39 14.72 2.18
CA THR A 57 23.81 13.56 1.40
C THR A 57 22.63 12.60 1.21
N GLY A 58 21.76 12.85 0.23
CA GLY A 58 20.78 11.86 -0.24
C GLY A 58 19.43 12.39 -0.69
N VAL A 59 18.74 11.58 -1.50
CA VAL A 59 17.31 11.76 -1.83
C VAL A 59 16.51 11.34 -0.61
N TYR A 60 16.13 12.31 0.23
CA TYR A 60 15.24 12.08 1.36
C TYR A 60 13.79 12.24 0.90
N GLY A 61 13.07 11.14 0.84
CA GLY A 61 11.62 11.07 0.71
C GLY A 61 11.17 9.73 1.26
N TYR A 62 10.26 9.74 2.23
CA TYR A 62 9.57 8.51 2.59
C TYR A 62 8.70 8.16 1.39
N ALA A 63 8.76 6.92 0.90
CA ALA A 63 7.91 6.42 -0.19
C ALA A 63 6.45 6.24 0.26
N THR A 64 5.90 7.24 0.95
CA THR A 64 4.58 7.20 1.60
C THR A 64 3.48 7.02 0.57
N ASP A 65 3.68 7.49 -0.66
CA ASP A 65 2.68 7.32 -1.70
C ASP A 65 2.67 5.85 -2.16
N ASP A 66 3.83 5.25 -2.45
CA ASP A 66 3.94 3.83 -2.82
C ASP A 66 3.51 2.89 -1.69
N ILE A 67 3.86 3.24 -0.44
CA ILE A 67 3.36 2.52 0.74
C ILE A 67 1.85 2.58 0.77
N PHE A 68 1.25 3.77 0.62
CA PHE A 68 -0.21 3.93 0.64
C PHE A 68 -0.91 3.12 -0.47
N TYR A 69 -0.34 3.08 -1.70
CA TYR A 69 -0.79 2.16 -2.75
C TYR A 69 -0.76 0.72 -2.26
N LEU A 70 0.37 0.28 -1.69
CA LEU A 70 0.53 -1.09 -1.21
C LEU A 70 -0.50 -1.43 -0.12
N GLU A 71 -0.76 -0.54 0.85
CA GLU A 71 -1.72 -0.82 1.92
C GLU A 71 -3.14 -1.00 1.37
N VAL A 72 -3.60 -0.07 0.52
CA VAL A 72 -4.95 -0.14 -0.05
C VAL A 72 -5.09 -1.33 -0.98
N CYS A 73 -4.10 -1.59 -1.84
CA CYS A 73 -4.11 -2.76 -2.71
C CYS A 73 -4.10 -4.05 -1.89
N LEU A 74 -3.33 -4.14 -0.81
CA LEU A 74 -3.32 -5.32 0.04
C LEU A 74 -4.70 -5.58 0.64
N PHE A 75 -5.34 -4.56 1.25
CA PHE A 75 -6.68 -4.70 1.79
C PHE A 75 -7.69 -5.08 0.70
N ASN A 76 -7.59 -4.48 -0.49
CA ASN A 76 -8.45 -4.85 -1.62
C ASN A 76 -8.27 -6.33 -2.03
N GLN A 77 -7.04 -6.85 -1.95
CA GLN A 77 -6.76 -8.25 -2.25
C GLN A 77 -7.32 -9.18 -1.17
N ILE A 78 -7.10 -8.91 0.12
CA ILE A 78 -7.43 -9.88 1.20
C ILE A 78 -8.85 -9.77 1.75
N CYS A 79 -9.56 -8.67 1.50
CA CYS A 79 -10.93 -8.44 1.99
C CYS A 79 -11.96 -8.69 0.89
N SER A 80 -13.04 -9.41 1.21
CA SER A 80 -14.13 -9.70 0.25
C SER A 80 -14.87 -8.44 -0.20
N ASN A 81 -14.93 -7.43 0.68
CA ASN A 81 -15.49 -6.11 0.40
C ASN A 81 -14.41 -5.09 -0.02
N GLY A 82 -13.23 -5.55 -0.44
CA GLY A 82 -12.11 -4.72 -0.90
C GLY A 82 -12.48 -3.59 -1.89
N PRO A 83 -13.34 -3.83 -2.90
CA PRO A 83 -13.73 -2.78 -3.84
C PRO A 83 -14.34 -1.53 -3.19
N GLN A 84 -15.00 -1.66 -2.02
CA GLN A 84 -15.58 -0.54 -1.29
C GLN A 84 -14.54 0.47 -0.80
N LEU A 85 -13.27 0.06 -0.67
CA LEU A 85 -12.17 0.96 -0.27
C LEU A 85 -12.11 2.20 -1.15
N PHE A 86 -12.36 2.05 -2.45
CA PHE A 86 -12.28 3.14 -3.42
C PHE A 86 -13.50 4.07 -3.42
N GLU A 87 -14.49 3.79 -2.58
CA GLU A 87 -15.64 4.66 -2.33
C GLU A 87 -15.47 5.47 -1.05
N LEU A 88 -14.54 5.08 -0.17
CA LEU A 88 -14.35 5.68 1.15
C LEU A 88 -13.84 7.12 1.06
N GLU A 89 -14.40 7.95 1.93
CA GLU A 89 -13.90 9.28 2.26
C GLU A 89 -12.72 9.21 3.24
N GLN A 90 -12.03 10.34 3.41
CA GLN A 90 -10.97 10.44 4.41
C GLN A 90 -11.55 10.24 5.82
N ASP A 91 -10.84 9.46 6.64
CA ASP A 91 -11.22 9.14 8.03
C ASP A 91 -12.55 8.36 8.16
N GLU A 92 -13.14 7.91 7.06
CA GLU A 92 -14.32 7.06 7.09
C GLU A 92 -13.99 5.69 7.72
N ALA A 93 -14.90 5.21 8.57
CA ALA A 93 -14.77 3.93 9.24
C ALA A 93 -15.09 2.80 8.27
N TRP A 94 -14.17 1.84 8.16
CA TRP A 94 -14.38 0.66 7.33
C TRP A 94 -13.91 -0.59 8.06
N GLU A 95 -14.61 -1.70 7.88
CA GLU A 95 -14.22 -3.01 8.41
C GLU A 95 -13.96 -3.96 7.26
N CYS A 96 -12.80 -4.63 7.31
CA CYS A 96 -12.45 -5.64 6.34
C CYS A 96 -13.31 -6.89 6.56
N ALA A 97 -14.10 -7.27 5.56
CA ALA A 97 -14.68 -8.61 5.48
C ALA A 97 -13.59 -9.61 5.09
N PHE A 98 -12.70 -9.91 6.03
CA PHE A 98 -11.47 -10.66 5.80
C PHE A 98 -11.75 -12.05 5.18
N SER A 99 -10.96 -12.42 4.17
CA SER A 99 -11.07 -13.71 3.49
C SER A 99 -9.77 -14.49 3.54
N GLU A 100 -9.77 -15.58 4.31
CA GLU A 100 -8.68 -16.55 4.35
C GLU A 100 -8.37 -17.14 2.96
N GLN A 101 -9.39 -17.31 2.13
CA GLN A 101 -9.19 -17.77 0.75
C GLN A 101 -8.40 -16.75 -0.06
N ARG A 102 -8.78 -15.47 0.00
CA ARG A 102 -8.07 -14.42 -0.74
C ARG A 102 -6.66 -14.17 -0.22
N LEU A 103 -6.43 -14.33 1.10
CA LEU A 103 -5.06 -14.31 1.64
C LEU A 103 -4.23 -15.46 1.05
N ARG A 104 -4.78 -16.68 0.93
CA ARG A 104 -4.08 -17.79 0.28
C ARG A 104 -3.80 -17.52 -1.20
N GLU A 105 -4.75 -16.94 -1.93
CA GLU A 105 -4.56 -16.53 -3.33
C GLU A 105 -3.42 -15.51 -3.46
N LEU A 106 -3.40 -14.50 -2.58
CA LEU A 106 -2.29 -13.55 -2.52
C LEU A 106 -0.96 -14.21 -2.17
N GLN A 107 -0.94 -15.17 -1.23
CA GLN A 107 0.28 -15.92 -0.91
C GLN A 107 0.81 -16.68 -2.13
N GLN A 108 -0.06 -17.25 -2.96
CA GLN A 108 0.36 -17.88 -4.22
C GLN A 108 1.01 -16.85 -5.14
N ILE A 109 0.34 -15.72 -5.39
CA ILE A 109 0.88 -14.64 -6.24
C ILE A 109 2.26 -14.17 -5.76
N LEU A 110 2.46 -14.04 -4.44
CA LEU A 110 3.73 -13.57 -3.87
C LEU A 110 4.85 -14.63 -3.89
N LEU A 111 4.50 -15.91 -3.99
CA LEU A 111 5.45 -17.03 -4.03
C LEU A 111 5.73 -17.51 -5.47
N GLU A 112 4.90 -17.13 -6.43
CA GLU A 112 5.12 -17.36 -7.84
C GLU A 112 6.37 -16.62 -8.34
N PRO A 113 7.18 -17.23 -9.22
CA PRO A 113 8.31 -16.55 -9.84
C PRO A 113 7.81 -15.31 -10.59
N ILE A 114 8.38 -14.14 -10.28
CA ILE A 114 8.08 -12.92 -11.02
C ILE A 114 8.68 -13.07 -12.42
N GLU A 115 7.82 -13.23 -13.44
CA GLU A 115 8.21 -12.91 -14.81
C GLU A 115 8.48 -11.42 -14.86
N VAL A 116 9.75 -11.04 -14.97
CA VAL A 116 10.16 -9.63 -15.02
C VAL A 116 9.52 -9.02 -16.27
N PRO A 117 8.57 -8.08 -16.13
CA PRO A 117 8.02 -7.38 -17.27
C PRO A 117 9.16 -6.69 -18.04
N PRO A 118 9.13 -6.64 -19.38
CA PRO A 118 10.23 -6.04 -20.17
C PRO A 118 10.61 -4.61 -19.74
N ASP A 119 9.65 -3.90 -19.16
CA ASP A 119 9.75 -2.53 -18.67
C ASP A 119 10.16 -2.38 -17.19
N ALA A 120 10.24 -3.46 -16.40
CA ALA A 120 10.66 -3.40 -14.99
C ALA A 120 12.12 -2.94 -14.79
N THR A 121 12.95 -3.02 -15.82
CA THR A 121 14.31 -2.45 -15.84
C THR A 121 14.32 -0.91 -15.77
N ARG A 122 13.20 -0.23 -16.09
CA ARG A 122 13.10 1.24 -16.02
C ARG A 122 13.28 1.77 -14.60
N CYS A 123 12.90 1.00 -13.58
CA CYS A 123 13.06 1.39 -12.17
C CYS A 123 14.47 1.17 -11.63
N MET A 124 15.33 0.43 -12.34
CA MET A 124 16.71 0.19 -11.92
C MET A 124 17.69 1.28 -12.39
N HIS A 125 17.27 2.14 -13.33
CA HIS A 125 18.12 3.16 -13.95
C HIS A 125 17.97 4.57 -13.38
N ALA A 126 17.49 4.73 -12.14
CA ALA A 126 17.75 5.95 -11.37
C ALA A 126 19.18 5.92 -10.79
N SER A 127 20.18 5.72 -11.65
CA SER A 127 21.60 5.78 -11.31
C SER A 127 22.30 6.74 -12.27
N GLY A 128 22.43 8.00 -11.85
CA GLY A 128 23.45 8.94 -12.35
C GLY A 128 23.13 9.67 -13.64
N GLY A 129 22.88 10.97 -13.51
CA GLY A 129 22.79 11.96 -14.60
C GLY A 129 22.37 13.31 -14.04
#